data_AF-A0A2D4VXW8-F1
#
_entry.id   AF-A0A2D4VXW8-F1
#
_cell.length_a   1.000
_cell.length_b   1.000
_cell.length_c   1.000
_cell.angle_alpha   90.00
_cell.angle_beta   90.00
_cell.angle_gamma   90.00
#
_symmetry.space_group_name_H-M   'P 1'
#
loop_
_entity.id
_entity.type
_entity.pdbx_description
1 polymer ?
#
loop_
_entity_poly.entity_id
_entity_poly.type
_entity_poly.pdbx_seq_one_letter_code
_entity_poly.pdbx_strand_id
1 'polypeptide(L)' 'PGFYFMAAVDYLSRGHMLADSVAIIGSLDVVFGEIDR' A
#
# COMPACT_ATOMS: atom_id res chain seq x y z
N PRO A 1 -5.96 -10.61 -1.78
CA PRO A 1 -5.52 -9.51 -2.66
C PRO A 1 -4.61 -8.49 -1.96
N GLY A 2 -4.95 -8.09 -0.73
CA GLY A 2 -4.18 -7.09 0.04
C GLY A 2 -2.70 -7.42 0.26
N PHE A 3 -2.33 -8.70 0.37
CA PHE A 3 -0.94 -9.11 0.57
C PHE A 3 -0.03 -8.74 -0.61
N TYR A 4 -0.48 -8.95 -1.85
CA TYR A 4 0.28 -8.57 -3.06
C TYR A 4 0.32 -7.05 -3.25
N PHE A 5 -0.75 -6.34 -2.87
CA PHE A 5 -0.78 -4.88 -2.93
C PHE A 5 0.16 -4.25 -1.89
N MET A 6 0.25 -4.80 -0.68
CA MET A 6 1.25 -4.39 0.32
C MET A 6 2.69 -4.55 -0.18
N ALA A 7 3.00 -5.64 -0.89
CA ALA A 7 4.31 -5.83 -1.49
C ALA A 7 4.60 -4.82 -2.62
N ALA A 8 3.56 -4.34 -3.32
CA ALA A 8 3.70 -3.33 -4.37
C ALA A 8 3.85 -1.90 -3.83
N VAL A 9 3.48 -1.61 -2.57
CA VAL A 9 3.56 -0.26 -1.98
C VAL A 9 4.99 0.28 -2.01
N ASP A 10 6.02 -0.54 -1.76
CA ASP A 10 7.42 -0.11 -1.82
C ASP A 10 7.80 0.37 -3.23
N TYR A 11 7.39 -0.36 -4.26
CA TYR A 11 7.64 0.03 -5.64
C TYR A 11 6.89 1.32 -6.01
N LEU A 12 5.62 1.44 -5.58
CA LEU A 12 4.75 2.57 -5.90
C LEU A 12 5.09 3.85 -5.13
N SER A 13 5.72 3.76 -3.96
CA SER A 13 6.07 4.91 -3.11
C SER A 13 7.48 5.46 -3.33
N ARG A 14 8.34 4.74 -4.08
CA ARG A 14 9.71 5.20 -4.40
C ARG A 14 9.69 6.51 -5.18
N GLY A 15 10.42 7.51 -4.68
CA GLY A 15 10.52 8.83 -5.28
C GLY A 15 9.38 9.79 -4.93
N HIS A 16 8.41 9.34 -4.13
CA HIS A 16 7.32 10.15 -3.61
C HIS A 16 7.58 10.63 -2.18
N MET A 17 6.84 11.63 -1.72
CA MET A 17 6.93 12.13 -0.35
C MET A 17 6.15 11.24 0.62
N LEU A 18 6.44 11.34 1.92
CA LEU A 18 5.73 10.57 2.95
C LEU A 18 4.20 10.80 2.91
N ALA A 19 3.76 12.01 2.53
CA ALA A 19 2.35 12.33 2.38
C ALA A 19 1.68 11.52 1.25
N ASP A 20 2.41 11.25 0.15
CA ASP A 20 1.91 10.50 -1.00
C ASP A 20 1.76 9.01 -0.68
N SER A 21 2.53 8.50 0.27
CA SER A 21 2.43 7.09 0.71
C SER A 21 1.03 6.77 1.25
N VAL A 22 0.39 7.73 1.94
CA VAL A 22 -0.98 7.56 2.45
C VAL A 22 -1.99 7.50 1.31
N ALA A 23 -1.83 8.36 0.29
CA ALA A 23 -2.70 8.36 -0.89
C ALA A 23 -2.56 7.08 -1.72
N ILE A 24 -1.34 6.58 -1.88
CA ILE A 24 -1.04 5.32 -2.57
C ILE A 24 -1.72 4.13 -1.86
N ILE A 25 -1.54 4.02 -0.53
CA ILE A 25 -2.15 2.94 0.26
C ILE A 25 -3.68 3.01 0.21
N GLY A 26 -4.26 4.21 0.34
CA GLY A 26 -5.71 4.40 0.27
C GLY A 26 -6.32 4.08 -1.09
N SER A 27 -5.55 4.22 -2.17
CA SER A 27 -6.00 3.93 -3.55
C SER A 27 -5.98 2.42 -3.88
N LEU A 28 -5.18 1.64 -3.15
CA LEU A 28 -5.05 0.18 -3.33
C LEU A 28 -6.11 -0.62 -2.56
N ASP A 29 -6.99 0.06 -1.80
CA ASP A 29 -8.06 -0.52 -0.99
C ASP A 29 -7.60 -1.72 -0.14
N VAL A 30 -6.55 -1.49 0.64
CA VAL A 30 -5.89 -2.53 1.44
C VAL A 30 -6.55 -2.64 2.82
N VAL A 31 -7.25 -3.76 3.05
CA VAL A 31 -7.79 -4.09 4.39
C VAL A 31 -6.77 -4.93 5.16
N PHE A 32 -6.17 -4.38 6.21
CA PHE A 32 -5.14 -5.05 6.99
C PHE A 32 -5.59 -6.39 7.60
N GLY A 33 -6.87 -6.52 7.94
CA GLY A 33 -7.45 -7.77 8.43
C GLY A 33 -7.42 -8.92 7.40
N GLU A 34 -7.16 -8.66 6.11
CA GLU A 34 -6.91 -9.68 5.08
C GLU A 34 -5.46 -10.15 4.97
N ILE A 35 -4.53 -9.34 5.48
CA ILE A 35 -3.09 -9.55 5.30
C ILE A 35 -2.48 -10.27 6.50
N ASP A 36 -3.03 -10.06 7.69
CA ASP A 36 -2.52 -10.59 8.97
C ASP A 36 -3.00 -12.02 9.28
N ARG A 37 -3.41 -12.79 8.26
CA ARG A 37 -3.96 -14.15 8.40
C ARG A 37 -3.00 -15.21 7.87
#